data_AF-A0A699VRQ1-F1
#
_entry.id   AF-A0A699VRQ1-F1
#
_cell.length_a   1.000
_cell.length_b   1.000
_cell.length_c   1.000
_cell.angle_alpha   90.00
_cell.angle_beta   90.00
_cell.angle_gamma   90.00
#
_symmetry.space_group_name_H-M   'P 1'
#
loop_
_entity.id
_entity.type
_entity.pdbx_description
1 polymer ?
#
loop_
_entity_poly.entity_id
_entity_poly.type
_entity_poly.pdbx_seq_one_letter_code
_entity_poly.pdbx_strand_id
1 'polypeptide(L)' 'SMKFLGHVINSQGVHVDPAKVEAIKNWTAPKSPTEVRQFLGLAGYYRRFLFNRQTAYQANSKE' A
#
# COMPACT_ATOMS: atom_id res chain seq x y z
N SER A 1 -18.08 -0.14 -0.98
CA SER A 1 -16.69 0.18 -1.38
C SER A 1 -16.41 -0.48 -2.73
N MET A 2 -15.56 0.11 -3.57
CA MET A 2 -15.21 -0.39 -4.90
C MET A 2 -13.70 -0.59 -5.01
N LYS A 3 -13.26 -1.66 -5.68
CA LYS A 3 -11.84 -1.88 -6.00
C LYS A 3 -11.52 -1.35 -7.39
N PHE A 4 -10.53 -0.47 -7.50
CA PHE A 4 -10.11 0.12 -8.77
C PHE A 4 -8.60 0.40 -8.77
N LEU A 5 -7.88 -0.08 -9.78
CA LEU A 5 -6.43 0.14 -9.97
C LEU A 5 -5.55 -0.16 -8.72
N GLY A 6 -5.92 -1.16 -7.91
CA GLY A 6 -5.17 -1.50 -6.69
C GLY A 6 -5.50 -0.65 -5.47
N HIS A 7 -6.58 0.13 -5.55
CA HIS A 7 -7.12 0.94 -4.47
C HIS A 7 -8.55 0.51 -4.11
N VAL A 8 -8.91 0.73 -2.85
CA VAL A 8 -10.29 0.61 -2.34
C VAL A 8 -10.84 2.02 -2.20
N ILE A 9 -11.91 2.31 -2.94
CA ILE A 9 -12.59 3.61 -2.93
C ILE A 9 -13.89 3.47 -2.14
N ASN A 10 -14.09 4.33 -1.15
CA ASN A 10 -15.30 4.39 -0.33
C ASN A 10 -15.64 5.84 0.06
N SER A 11 -16.69 6.04 0.85
CA SER A 11 -17.10 7.37 1.32
C SER A 11 -16.05 8.08 2.19
N GLN A 12 -15.08 7.34 2.73
CA GLN A 12 -13.95 7.86 3.52
C GLN A 12 -12.74 8.23 2.64
N GLY A 13 -12.82 7.99 1.34
CA GLY A 13 -11.78 8.34 0.36
C GLY A 13 -11.15 7.14 -0.35
N VAL A 14 -9.90 7.33 -0.78
CA VAL A 14 -9.12 6.35 -1.53
C VAL A 14 -8.09 5.71 -0.62
N HIS A 15 -8.16 4.39 -0.49
CA HIS A 15 -7.29 3.58 0.36
C HIS A 15 -6.46 2.63 -0.51
N VAL A 16 -5.26 2.27 -0.09
CA VAL A 16 -4.52 1.18 -0.76
C VAL A 16 -5.24 -0.13 -0.48
N ASP A 17 -5.39 -1.00 -1.49
CA ASP A 17 -5.90 -2.34 -1.24
C ASP A 17 -4.95 -3.08 -0.26
N PRO A 18 -5.43 -3.54 0.90
CA PRO A 18 -4.60 -4.28 1.86
C PRO A 18 -3.85 -5.46 1.23
N ALA A 19 -4.43 -6.12 0.22
CA ALA A 19 -3.76 -7.20 -0.50
C ALA A 19 -2.46 -6.76 -1.19
N LYS A 20 -2.38 -5.51 -1.67
CA LYS A 20 -1.15 -4.95 -2.28
C LYS A 20 -0.10 -4.65 -1.22
N VAL A 21 -0.51 -4.18 -0.05
CA VAL A 21 0.40 -3.95 1.09
C VAL A 21 0.98 -5.28 1.58
N GLU A 22 0.14 -6.30 1.74
CA GLU A 22 0.59 -7.64 2.15
C GLU A 22 1.50 -8.29 1.12
N ALA A 23 1.27 -8.09 -0.18
CA ALA A 23 2.17 -8.58 -1.22
C ALA A 23 3.58 -7.96 -1.14
N ILE A 24 3.68 -6.67 -0.78
CA ILE A 24 4.98 -5.99 -0.58
C ILE A 24 5.66 -6.47 0.70
N LYS A 25 4.90 -6.67 1.79
CA LYS A 25 5.44 -7.19 3.05
C LYS A 25 5.98 -8.62 2.92
N ASN A 26 5.26 -9.46 2.18
CA ASN A 26 5.61 -10.86 1.97
C ASN A 26 6.52 -11.07 0.74
N TRP A 27 7.05 -9.99 0.17
CA TRP A 27 7.94 -10.07 -0.98
C TRP A 27 9.25 -10.76 -0.58
N THR A 28 9.59 -11.85 -1.27
CA THR A 28 10.81 -12.62 -1.00
C THR A 28 12.05 -11.80 -1.35
N ALA A 29 13.12 -11.90 -0.54
CA ALA A 29 14.35 -11.15 -0.77
C ALA A 29 14.84 -11.27 -2.24
N PRO A 30 14.97 -10.16 -2.98
CA PRO A 30 15.34 -10.19 -4.38
C PRO A 30 16.77 -10.70 -4.55
N LYS A 31 16.99 -11.51 -5.58
CA LYS A 31 18.27 -12.20 -5.86
C LYS A 31 19.01 -11.63 -7.06
N SER A 32 18.40 -10.69 -7.78
CA SER A 32 18.99 -10.06 -8.97
C SER A 32 18.82 -8.54 -8.97
N PRO A 33 19.71 -7.77 -9.63
CA PRO A 33 19.55 -6.33 -9.77
C PRO A 33 18.23 -5.91 -10.44
N THR A 34 17.67 -6.76 -11.32
CA THR A 34 16.37 -6.52 -11.95
C THR A 34 15.24 -6.61 -10.94
N GLU A 35 15.22 -7.65 -10.11
CA GLU A 35 14.22 -7.79 -9.03
C GLU A 35 14.32 -6.66 -8.01
N VAL A 36 15.54 -6.21 -7.68
CA VAL A 36 15.75 -5.05 -6.81
C VAL A 36 15.09 -3.80 -7.40
N ARG A 37 15.30 -3.52 -8.70
CA ARG A 37 14.66 -2.37 -9.37
C ARG A 37 13.14 -2.48 -9.41
N GLN A 38 12.60 -3.68 -9.65
CA GLN A 38 11.16 -3.94 -9.64
C GLN A 38 10.55 -3.67 -8.26
N PHE A 39 11.19 -4.20 -7.20
CA PHE A 39 10.77 -3.97 -5.83
C PHE A 39 10.80 -2.48 -5.47
N LEU A 40 11.89 -1.78 -5.78
CA LEU A 40 12.02 -0.35 -5.50
C LEU A 40 10.99 0.49 -6.27
N GLY A 41 10.69 0.15 -7.52
CA GLY A 41 9.64 0.81 -8.30
C GLY A 41 8.26 0.63 -7.66
N LEU A 42 7.94 -0.59 -7.25
CA LEU A 42 6.68 -0.91 -6.58
C LEU A 42 6.56 -0.21 -5.22
N ALA A 43 7.57 -0.35 -4.36
CA ALA A 43 7.60 0.27 -3.04
C ALA A 43 7.56 1.81 -3.15
N GLY A 44 8.25 2.38 -4.13
CA GLY A 44 8.23 3.81 -4.43
C GLY A 44 6.84 4.31 -4.84
N TYR A 45 6.13 3.57 -5.70
CA TYR A 45 4.76 3.90 -6.10
C TYR A 45 3.81 3.94 -4.88
N TYR A 46 3.88 2.93 -4.01
CA TYR A 46 2.99 2.84 -2.85
C TYR A 46 3.40 3.74 -1.68
N ARG A 47 4.66 4.23 -1.61
CA ARG A 47 5.14 5.13 -0.55
C ARG A 47 4.25 6.35 -0.35
N ARG A 48 3.72 6.94 -1.43
CA ARG A 48 2.85 8.12 -1.38
C ARG A 48 1.55 7.87 -0.61
N PHE A 49 1.09 6.62 -0.58
CA PHE A 49 -0.14 6.21 0.07
C PHE A 49 0.07 5.60 1.46
N LEU A 50 1.30 5.20 1.79
CA LEU A 50 1.69 4.79 3.14
C LEU A 50 1.96 6.01 4.05
N PHE A 51 2.53 7.08 3.49
CA PHE A 51 2.90 8.28 4.26
C PHE A 51 1.74 9.27 4.43
N ASN A 52 0.76 9.29 3.52
CA ASN A 52 -0.42 10.14 3.62
C ASN A 52 -1.65 9.32 4.02
N ARG A 53 -1.98 9.40 5.33
CA ARG A 53 -3.30 9.11 5.92
C ARG A 53 -3.71 7.65 6.17
N GLN A 54 -2.99 6.94 7.03
CA GLN A 54 -3.65 5.91 7.87
C GLN A 54 -3.50 6.17 9.38
N THR A 55 -2.58 7.04 9.80
CA THR A 55 -2.42 7.40 11.22
C THR A 55 -3.58 8.22 11.77
N ALA A 56 -4.39 8.87 10.94
CA ALA A 56 -5.61 9.55 11.38
C ALA A 56 -6.84 8.62 11.51
N TYR A 57 -6.86 7.46 10.85
CA TYR A 57 -8.01 6.53 10.93
C TYR A 57 -7.88 5.54 12.10
N GLN A 58 -6.65 5.13 12.45
CA GLN A 58 -6.42 4.24 13.60
C GLN A 58 -6.30 4.98 14.94
N ALA A 59 -6.22 6.31 14.92
CA ALA A 59 -6.20 7.13 16.13
C ALA A 59 -7.62 7.43 16.69
N ASN A 60 -8.68 7.25 15.89
CA ASN A 60 -10.05 7.60 16.26
C ASN A 60 -11.01 6.40 16.36
N SER A 61 -10.50 5.17 16.49
CA SER A 61 -11.33 3.96 16.67
C SER A 61 -11.21 3.36 18.08
N LYS A 62 -10.84 4.17 19.07
CA LYS A 62 -10.79 3.80 20.50
C LYS A 62 -11.50 4.82 21.40
N GLU A 63 -12.55 5.45 20.91
CA GLU A 63 -13.61 6.04 21.72
C GLU A 63 -14.96 5.51 21.24
#